data_AF-A0A933YTN2-F1
#
_entry.id   AF-A0A933YTN2-F1
#
_cell.length_a   1.000
_cell.length_b   1.000
_cell.length_c   1.000
_cell.angle_alpha   90.00
_cell.angle_beta   90.00
_cell.angle_gamma   90.00
#
_symmetry.space_group_name_H-M   'P 1'
#
loop_
_entity.id
_entity.type
_entity.pdbx_description
1 polymer ?
#
loop_
_entity_poly.entity_id
_entity_poly.type
_entity_poly.pdbx_seq_one_letter_code
_entity_poly.pdbx_strand_id
1 'polypeptide(L)'
;IACQQVLVEDGSVFSVQWSVMPVAIAAGLSPLNLLERYLAYIKKCTFSIIRPLVLNTGLEFRLLNTGWSLISFLPPQAGAGFATLRICGGLLVQPRQCGCGEFRFELDTLPEGVRVSLRLSDFCPLILGSSSPSALRFRLYQLTQATIHRRVAVRFLAQLYRELAGVSAEIKIVNVSIRDGKAV
;
A
#
# COMPACT_ATOMS: atom_id res chain seq x y z
N ILE A 1 1.85 -9.08 -11.92
CA ILE A 1 1.54 -7.95 -11.01
C ILE A 1 1.09 -6.78 -11.85
N ALA A 2 -0.21 -6.50 -11.81
CA ALA A 2 -0.79 -5.31 -12.41
C ALA A 2 -0.62 -4.12 -11.47
N CYS A 3 -0.35 -2.92 -11.99
CA CYS A 3 -0.12 -1.74 -11.17
C CYS A 3 -0.60 -0.45 -11.84
N GLN A 4 -1.25 0.39 -11.04
CA GLN A 4 -1.62 1.76 -11.37
C GLN A 4 -1.28 2.68 -10.20
N GLN A 5 -0.81 3.88 -10.50
CA GLN A 5 -0.74 4.95 -9.51
C GLN A 5 -1.03 6.30 -10.19
N VAL A 6 -1.98 7.04 -9.63
CA VAL A 6 -2.43 8.33 -10.18
C VAL A 6 -2.72 9.33 -9.07
N LEU A 7 -2.50 10.61 -9.37
CA LEU A 7 -3.04 11.74 -8.64
C LEU A 7 -4.42 12.05 -9.21
N VAL A 8 -5.45 11.97 -8.37
CA VAL A 8 -6.85 12.25 -8.70
C VAL A 8 -7.10 13.76 -8.64
N GLU A 9 -8.14 14.24 -9.30
CA GLU A 9 -8.48 15.68 -9.40
C GLU A 9 -8.69 16.36 -8.03
N ASP A 10 -9.16 15.61 -7.03
CA ASP A 10 -9.34 16.10 -5.66
C ASP A 10 -8.01 16.28 -4.89
N GLY A 11 -6.88 15.96 -5.51
CA GLY A 11 -5.55 16.05 -4.91
C GLY A 11 -5.12 14.80 -4.13
N SER A 12 -5.98 13.79 -4.08
CA SER A 12 -5.67 12.52 -3.44
C SER A 12 -4.92 11.58 -4.36
N VAL A 13 -4.18 10.66 -3.77
CA VAL A 13 -3.43 9.63 -4.48
C VAL A 13 -4.24 8.34 -4.45
N PHE A 14 -4.42 7.78 -5.63
CA PHE A 14 -4.88 6.42 -5.82
C PHE A 14 -3.71 5.54 -6.27
N SER A 15 -3.49 4.44 -5.57
CA SER A 15 -2.50 3.42 -5.95
C SER A 15 -3.12 2.04 -5.79
N VAL A 16 -2.93 1.18 -6.77
CA VAL A 16 -3.38 -0.20 -6.67
C VAL A 16 -2.37 -1.12 -7.34
N GLN A 17 -2.04 -2.21 -6.65
CA GLN A 17 -1.22 -3.28 -7.17
C GLN A 17 -1.88 -4.60 -6.86
N TRP A 18 -1.96 -5.50 -7.83
CA TRP A 18 -2.49 -6.82 -7.59
C TRP A 18 -1.79 -7.90 -8.40
N SER A 19 -1.92 -9.13 -7.91
CA SER A 19 -1.56 -10.35 -8.62
C SER A 19 -2.73 -11.31 -8.54
N VAL A 20 -2.99 -12.00 -9.64
CA VAL A 20 -3.91 -13.14 -9.64
C VAL A 20 -3.07 -14.40 -9.42
N MET A 21 -3.46 -15.21 -8.44
CA MET A 21 -2.79 -16.45 -8.06
C MET A 21 -3.77 -17.62 -8.20
N PRO A 22 -3.33 -18.82 -8.61
CA PRO A 22 -4.18 -20.00 -8.57
C PRO A 22 -4.76 -20.26 -7.17
N VAL A 23 -6.00 -20.75 -7.10
CA VAL A 23 -6.71 -20.98 -5.82
C VAL A 23 -5.89 -21.86 -4.86
N ALA A 24 -5.25 -22.91 -5.38
CA ALA A 24 -4.41 -23.80 -4.59
C ALA A 24 -3.21 -23.09 -3.94
N ILE A 25 -2.64 -22.07 -4.60
CA ILE A 25 -1.50 -21.29 -4.10
C ILE A 25 -1.96 -20.25 -3.08
N ALA A 26 -3.13 -19.64 -3.30
CA ALA A 26 -3.71 -18.67 -2.39
C ALA A 26 -4.41 -19.31 -1.18
N ALA A 27 -4.45 -20.64 -1.10
CA ALA A 27 -5.09 -21.36 0.00
C ALA A 27 -4.50 -20.94 1.35
N GLY A 28 -5.38 -20.57 2.29
CA GLY A 28 -4.98 -20.11 3.63
C GLY A 28 -4.55 -18.64 3.71
N LEU A 29 -4.56 -17.90 2.61
CA LEU A 29 -4.48 -16.43 2.69
C LEU A 29 -5.78 -15.88 3.27
N SER A 30 -5.62 -14.96 4.22
CA SER A 30 -6.68 -14.10 4.72
C SER A 30 -6.23 -12.65 4.64
N PRO A 31 -7.14 -11.67 4.61
CA PRO A 31 -6.76 -10.27 4.53
C PRO A 31 -5.90 -9.80 5.71
N LEU A 32 -6.16 -10.33 6.91
CA LEU A 32 -5.36 -10.03 8.10
C LEU A 32 -3.96 -10.65 8.03
N ASN A 33 -3.84 -11.91 7.61
CA ASN A 33 -2.53 -12.55 7.39
C ASN A 33 -1.73 -11.81 6.29
N LEU A 34 -2.42 -11.33 5.24
CA LEU A 34 -1.80 -10.52 4.20
C LEU A 34 -1.24 -9.19 4.76
N LEU A 35 -2.02 -8.51 5.60
CA LEU A 35 -1.57 -7.33 6.35
C LEU A 35 -0.34 -7.67 7.20
N GLU A 36 -0.40 -8.70 8.06
CA GLU A 36 0.71 -9.10 8.93
C GLU A 36 1.99 -9.39 8.14
N ARG A 37 1.88 -10.14 7.04
CA ARG A 37 2.99 -10.41 6.12
C ARG A 37 3.54 -9.14 5.51
N TYR A 38 2.68 -8.18 5.14
CA TYR A 38 3.11 -6.88 4.64
C TYR A 38 3.89 -6.09 5.70
N LEU A 39 3.43 -6.06 6.95
CA LEU A 39 4.15 -5.40 8.04
C LEU A 39 5.53 -6.03 8.27
N ALA A 40 5.59 -7.36 8.31
CA ALA A 40 6.85 -8.09 8.41
C ALA A 40 7.78 -7.80 7.22
N TYR A 41 7.23 -7.72 6.00
CA TYR A 41 7.96 -7.36 4.80
C TYR A 41 8.54 -5.95 4.88
N ILE A 42 7.77 -4.94 5.29
CA ILE A 42 8.26 -3.56 5.46
C ILE A 42 9.44 -3.51 6.42
N LYS A 43 9.33 -4.18 7.56
CA LYS A 43 10.42 -4.26 8.54
C LYS A 43 11.67 -4.88 7.92
N LYS A 44 11.53 -5.95 7.15
CA LYS A 44 12.65 -6.66 6.51
C LYS A 44 13.27 -5.83 5.38
N CYS A 45 12.47 -5.29 4.46
CA CYS A 45 12.95 -4.62 3.25
C CYS A 45 13.55 -3.24 3.54
N THR A 46 13.16 -2.61 4.66
CA THR A 46 13.74 -1.34 5.10
C THR A 46 14.85 -1.53 6.12
N PHE A 47 15.28 -2.77 6.40
CA PHE A 47 16.24 -3.07 7.47
C PHE A 47 15.86 -2.43 8.81
N SER A 48 14.55 -2.43 9.13
CA SER A 48 13.96 -1.79 10.30
C SER A 48 14.21 -0.28 10.41
N ILE A 49 14.51 0.41 9.30
CA ILE A 49 14.44 1.88 9.21
C ILE A 49 12.99 2.34 9.33
N ILE A 50 12.05 1.61 8.72
CA ILE A 50 10.63 1.80 8.94
C ILE A 50 10.14 0.63 9.79
N ARG A 51 9.61 0.93 10.97
CA ARG A 51 9.13 -0.07 11.93
C ARG A 51 7.63 0.03 12.08
N PRO A 52 6.87 -0.96 11.58
CA PRO A 52 5.49 -1.13 11.95
C PRO A 52 5.38 -1.46 13.43
N LEU A 53 4.59 -0.66 14.15
CA LEU A 53 4.28 -0.87 15.56
C LEU A 53 2.76 -0.96 15.72
N VAL A 54 2.29 -2.10 16.19
CA VAL A 54 0.89 -2.31 16.56
C VAL A 54 0.69 -1.79 17.99
N LEU A 55 -0.28 -0.91 18.16
CA LEU A 55 -0.66 -0.28 19.41
C LEU A 55 -2.13 -0.59 19.70
N ASN A 56 -2.57 -0.41 20.95
CA ASN A 56 -3.99 -0.52 21.29
C ASN A 56 -4.86 0.51 20.54
N THR A 57 -4.27 1.62 20.13
CA THR A 57 -4.93 2.72 19.41
C THR A 57 -4.83 2.60 17.89
N GLY A 58 -4.09 1.63 17.35
CA GLY A 58 -3.93 1.46 15.92
C GLY A 58 -2.57 0.92 15.48
N LEU A 59 -2.09 1.38 14.34
CA LEU A 59 -0.82 0.95 13.75
C LEU A 59 0.00 2.18 13.35
N GLU A 60 1.31 2.16 13.59
CA GLU A 60 2.20 3.24 13.17
C GLU A 60 3.39 2.71 12.39
N PHE A 61 3.80 3.44 11.34
CA PHE A 61 5.09 3.24 10.68
C PHE A 61 6.09 4.26 11.23
N ARG A 62 6.88 3.85 12.22
CA ARG A 62 7.86 4.72 12.87
C ARG A 62 9.20 4.72 12.15
N LEU A 63 9.89 5.86 12.20
CA LEU A 63 11.26 5.98 11.71
C LEU A 63 12.25 5.53 12.79
N LEU A 64 13.04 4.51 12.50
CA LEU A 64 14.05 3.92 13.38
C LEU A 64 13.45 3.56 14.76
N ASN A 65 14.12 3.97 15.84
CA ASN A 65 13.66 3.85 17.22
C ASN A 65 13.06 5.16 17.76
N THR A 66 12.70 6.09 16.87
CA THR A 66 12.15 7.37 17.31
C THR A 66 10.66 7.27 17.60
N GLY A 67 10.12 8.28 18.29
CA GLY A 67 8.67 8.48 18.42
C GLY A 67 8.01 9.06 17.17
N TRP A 68 8.75 9.27 16.08
CA TRP A 68 8.21 9.89 14.88
C TRP A 68 7.50 8.88 13.99
N SER A 69 6.18 9.04 13.88
CA SER A 69 5.35 8.28 12.95
C SER A 69 5.39 8.92 11.55
N LEU A 70 5.85 8.17 10.56
CA LEU A 70 5.75 8.55 9.14
C LEU A 70 4.29 8.55 8.70
N ILE A 71 3.55 7.52 9.11
CA ILE A 71 2.12 7.39 8.89
C ILE A 71 1.52 6.56 10.03
N SER A 72 0.41 7.05 10.56
CA SER A 72 -0.39 6.43 11.61
C SER A 72 -1.74 6.01 11.04
N PHE A 73 -2.22 4.87 11.48
CA PHE A 73 -3.49 4.27 11.09
C PHE A 73 -4.33 3.97 12.32
N LEU A 74 -5.65 4.04 12.16
CA LEU A 74 -6.62 3.46 13.11
C LEU A 74 -6.47 1.94 13.18
N PRO A 75 -7.06 1.27 14.19
CA PRO A 75 -7.05 -0.19 14.27
C PRO A 75 -7.58 -0.83 12.98
N PRO A 76 -6.97 -1.95 12.53
CA PRO A 76 -7.36 -2.60 11.29
C PRO A 76 -8.83 -3.04 11.36
N GLN A 77 -9.60 -2.71 10.33
CA GLN A 77 -10.97 -3.17 10.17
C GLN A 77 -10.98 -4.32 9.17
N ALA A 78 -11.33 -5.52 9.63
CA ALA A 78 -11.47 -6.68 8.77
C ALA A 78 -12.93 -6.83 8.32
N GLY A 79 -13.11 -7.14 7.04
CA GLY A 79 -14.38 -7.53 6.45
C GLY A 79 -14.24 -8.82 5.65
N ALA A 80 -15.34 -9.26 5.03
CA ALA A 80 -15.30 -10.41 4.13
C ALA A 80 -14.40 -10.09 2.93
N GLY A 81 -13.24 -10.76 2.83
CA GLY A 81 -12.31 -10.59 1.71
C GLY A 81 -11.40 -9.36 1.80
N PHE A 82 -11.48 -8.52 2.83
CA PHE A 82 -10.57 -7.38 2.96
C PHE A 82 -10.15 -7.02 4.39
N ALA A 83 -9.03 -6.30 4.52
CA ALA A 83 -8.59 -5.63 5.74
C ALA A 83 -8.20 -4.18 5.39
N THR A 84 -8.71 -3.22 6.15
CA THR A 84 -8.50 -1.78 5.89
C THR A 84 -7.78 -1.13 7.06
N LEU A 85 -6.75 -0.35 6.73
CA LEU A 85 -6.07 0.57 7.61
C LEU A 85 -6.44 2.00 7.22
N ARG A 86 -7.23 2.68 8.05
CA ARG A 86 -7.60 4.08 7.83
C ARG A 86 -6.49 4.99 8.34
N ILE A 87 -5.98 5.88 7.50
CA ILE A 87 -4.87 6.79 7.80
C ILE A 87 -5.39 7.91 8.70
N CYS A 88 -4.84 8.06 9.90
CA CYS A 88 -5.25 9.07 10.88
C CYS A 88 -4.18 10.13 11.17
N GLY A 89 -2.98 10.02 10.60
CA GLY A 89 -1.95 11.05 10.73
C GLY A 89 -0.55 10.59 10.37
N GLY A 90 0.45 11.31 10.86
CA GLY A 90 1.87 11.07 10.61
C GLY A 90 2.52 12.15 9.74
N LEU A 91 3.85 12.15 9.71
CA LEU A 91 4.67 13.17 9.03
C LEU A 91 4.41 13.26 7.52
N LEU A 92 3.93 12.20 6.88
CA LEU A 92 3.71 12.17 5.43
C LEU A 92 2.30 12.59 5.03
N VAL A 93 1.40 12.88 5.98
CA VAL A 93 -0.02 13.20 5.74
C VAL A 93 -0.26 14.70 5.88
N GLN A 94 -1.11 15.27 5.02
CA GLN A 94 -1.54 16.65 5.21
C GLN A 94 -2.42 16.78 6.48
N PRO A 95 -2.13 17.73 7.41
CA PRO A 95 -2.81 17.81 8.70
C PRO A 95 -4.34 17.95 8.63
N ARG A 96 -4.87 18.59 7.58
CA ARG A 96 -6.31 18.79 7.38
C ARG A 96 -7.01 17.62 6.67
N GLN A 97 -6.26 16.60 6.29
CA GLN A 97 -6.75 15.43 5.54
C GLN A 97 -6.50 14.12 6.32
N CYS A 98 -6.21 14.23 7.62
CA CYS A 98 -6.16 13.09 8.52
C CYS A 98 -7.55 12.42 8.59
N GLY A 99 -7.61 11.10 8.43
CA GLY A 99 -8.85 10.32 8.48
C GLY A 99 -9.48 9.99 7.13
N CYS A 100 -8.99 10.60 6.04
CA CYS A 100 -9.55 10.45 4.69
C CYS A 100 -8.95 9.26 3.93
N GLY A 101 -7.64 9.04 4.04
CA GLY A 101 -6.95 8.01 3.27
C GLY A 101 -7.15 6.60 3.83
N GLU A 102 -7.19 5.62 2.94
CA GLU A 102 -7.31 4.21 3.30
C GLU A 102 -6.23 3.37 2.62
N PHE A 103 -5.63 2.45 3.36
CA PHE A 103 -4.80 1.39 2.81
C PHE A 103 -5.45 0.04 3.04
N ARG A 104 -5.83 -0.63 1.95
CA ARG A 104 -6.66 -1.82 1.94
C ARG A 104 -5.93 -3.01 1.33
N PHE A 105 -6.12 -4.15 1.97
CA PHE A 105 -5.65 -5.47 1.59
C PHE A 105 -6.85 -6.28 1.16
N GLU A 106 -6.93 -6.72 -0.10
CA GLU A 106 -8.11 -7.39 -0.65
C GLU A 106 -7.75 -8.75 -1.23
N LEU A 107 -8.68 -9.70 -1.07
CA LEU A 107 -8.68 -11.03 -1.66
C LEU A 107 -10.02 -11.23 -2.36
N ASP A 108 -10.01 -11.14 -3.69
CA ASP A 108 -11.20 -11.36 -4.51
C ASP A 108 -11.10 -12.71 -5.23
N THR A 109 -12.12 -13.55 -5.11
CA THR A 109 -12.23 -14.78 -5.89
C THR A 109 -12.68 -14.46 -7.31
N LEU A 110 -11.91 -14.89 -8.30
CA LEU A 110 -12.18 -14.77 -9.73
C LEU A 110 -12.25 -16.17 -10.35
N PRO A 111 -12.87 -16.34 -11.54
CA PRO A 111 -12.88 -17.62 -12.25
C PRO A 111 -11.48 -18.22 -12.47
N GLU A 112 -10.49 -17.37 -12.72
CA GLU A 112 -9.10 -17.75 -13.00
C GLU A 112 -8.22 -17.92 -11.74
N GLY A 113 -8.70 -17.58 -10.54
CA GLY A 113 -7.92 -17.65 -9.31
C GLY A 113 -8.33 -16.65 -8.24
N VAL A 114 -7.44 -16.35 -7.30
CA VAL A 114 -7.63 -15.34 -6.26
C VAL A 114 -6.80 -14.11 -6.61
N ARG A 115 -7.45 -12.96 -6.72
CA ARG A 115 -6.79 -11.66 -6.85
C ARG A 115 -6.39 -11.16 -5.47
N VAL A 116 -5.09 -11.04 -5.27
CA VAL A 116 -4.48 -10.46 -4.08
C VAL A 116 -4.10 -9.02 -4.38
N SER A 117 -4.74 -8.06 -3.72
CA SER A 117 -4.58 -6.63 -3.99
C SER A 117 -4.09 -5.84 -2.78
N LEU A 118 -3.23 -4.86 -3.05
CA LEU A 118 -2.93 -3.74 -2.18
C LEU A 118 -3.49 -2.48 -2.83
N ARG A 119 -4.32 -1.72 -2.11
CA ARG A 119 -4.92 -0.48 -2.60
C ARG A 119 -4.73 0.64 -1.60
N LEU A 120 -4.21 1.77 -2.06
CA LEU A 120 -4.23 3.05 -1.36
C LEU A 120 -5.24 3.96 -2.06
N SER A 121 -6.19 4.50 -1.32
CA SER A 121 -7.13 5.50 -1.82
C SER A 121 -7.17 6.72 -0.92
N ASP A 122 -7.57 7.85 -1.51
CA ASP A 122 -7.94 9.08 -0.80
C ASP A 122 -6.80 9.62 0.10
N PHE A 123 -5.56 9.21 -0.19
CA PHE A 123 -4.38 9.61 0.56
C PHE A 123 -3.91 10.97 0.08
N CYS A 124 -3.74 11.93 0.99
CA CYS A 124 -3.26 13.28 0.70
C CYS A 124 -1.82 13.46 1.22
N PRO A 125 -0.78 13.30 0.37
CA PRO A 125 0.61 13.44 0.76
C PRO A 125 0.94 14.88 1.19
N LEU A 126 1.68 15.02 2.28
CA LEU A 126 2.18 16.32 2.74
C LEU A 126 3.03 17.03 1.67
N ILE A 127 3.84 16.26 0.93
CA ILE A 127 4.75 16.81 -0.09
C ILE A 127 3.99 17.53 -1.21
N LEU A 128 2.81 17.04 -1.58
CA LEU A 128 1.97 17.71 -2.58
C LEU A 128 1.40 19.02 -2.02
N GLY A 129 0.95 19.00 -0.77
CA GLY A 129 0.56 20.18 0.02
C GLY A 129 -0.76 20.85 -0.40
N SER A 130 -1.33 20.51 -1.55
CA SER A 130 -2.64 20.95 -2.03
C SER A 130 -3.13 20.05 -3.18
N SER A 131 -4.36 20.28 -3.65
CA SER A 131 -4.92 19.64 -4.85
C SER A 131 -4.27 20.08 -6.16
N SER A 132 -3.64 21.26 -6.16
CA SER A 132 -2.89 21.80 -7.30
C SER A 132 -1.42 22.00 -6.92
N PRO A 133 -0.63 20.91 -6.79
CA PRO A 133 0.77 20.98 -6.38
C PRO A 133 1.63 21.68 -7.44
N SER A 134 2.63 22.44 -7.00
CA SER A 134 3.64 22.98 -7.91
C SER A 134 4.41 21.85 -8.61
N ALA A 135 4.95 22.13 -9.80
CA ALA A 135 5.70 21.13 -10.57
C ALA A 135 6.87 20.53 -9.77
N LEU A 136 7.53 21.32 -8.92
CA LEU A 136 8.61 20.86 -8.06
C LEU A 136 8.11 19.86 -6.99
N ARG A 137 7.04 20.21 -6.27
CA ARG A 137 6.43 19.35 -5.24
C ARG A 137 5.93 18.05 -5.84
N PHE A 138 5.30 18.13 -7.02
CA PHE A 138 4.84 16.98 -7.75
C PHE A 138 6.00 16.05 -8.14
N ARG A 139 7.10 16.58 -8.71
CA ARG A 139 8.30 15.79 -9.03
C ARG A 139 8.95 15.17 -7.79
N LEU A 140 9.04 15.92 -6.70
CA LEU A 140 9.59 15.41 -5.44
C LEU A 140 8.75 14.23 -4.92
N TYR A 141 7.42 14.36 -4.95
CA TYR A 141 6.51 13.28 -4.59
C TYR A 141 6.68 12.04 -5.48
N GLN A 142 6.77 12.23 -6.80
CA GLN A 142 6.98 11.14 -7.77
C GLN A 142 8.27 10.36 -7.47
N LEU A 143 9.38 11.07 -7.28
CA LEU A 143 10.70 10.47 -7.05
C LEU A 143 10.85 9.81 -5.68
N THR A 144 10.10 10.26 -4.68
CA THR A 144 10.21 9.77 -3.31
C THR A 144 9.07 8.82 -2.98
N GLN A 145 7.96 9.34 -2.46
CA GLN A 145 6.87 8.53 -1.92
C GLN A 145 6.23 7.63 -2.96
N ALA A 146 5.96 8.13 -4.17
CA ALA A 146 5.29 7.35 -5.21
C ALA A 146 6.15 6.17 -5.67
N THR A 147 7.39 6.44 -6.08
CA THR A 147 8.33 5.42 -6.54
C THR A 147 8.62 4.39 -5.45
N ILE A 148 8.86 4.83 -4.20
CA ILE A 148 9.13 3.94 -3.08
C ILE A 148 7.90 3.05 -2.80
N HIS A 149 6.71 3.63 -2.69
CA HIS A 149 5.48 2.89 -2.42
C HIS A 149 5.21 1.83 -3.50
N ARG A 150 5.24 2.23 -4.79
CA ARG A 150 5.04 1.30 -5.92
C ARG A 150 6.05 0.16 -5.88
N ARG A 151 7.34 0.47 -5.68
CA ARG A 151 8.40 -0.53 -5.62
C ARG A 151 8.20 -1.52 -4.47
N VAL A 152 7.84 -1.01 -3.29
CA VAL A 152 7.58 -1.81 -2.09
C VAL A 152 6.39 -2.75 -2.32
N ALA A 153 5.26 -2.22 -2.81
CA ALA A 153 4.05 -3.01 -3.07
C ALA A 153 4.29 -4.12 -4.11
N VAL A 154 4.95 -3.79 -5.24
CA VAL A 154 5.28 -4.78 -6.28
C VAL A 154 6.23 -5.85 -5.74
N ARG A 155 7.28 -5.46 -5.01
CA ARG A 155 8.24 -6.43 -4.47
C ARG A 155 7.62 -7.29 -3.38
N PHE A 156 6.71 -6.76 -2.58
CA PHE A 156 5.94 -7.53 -1.61
C PHE A 156 5.10 -8.61 -2.32
N LEU A 157 4.27 -8.24 -3.29
CA LEU A 157 3.43 -9.20 -4.02
C LEU A 157 4.28 -10.24 -4.75
N ALA A 158 5.44 -9.83 -5.29
CA ALA A 158 6.39 -10.74 -5.90
C ALA A 158 6.98 -11.75 -4.92
N GLN A 159 7.40 -11.29 -3.74
CA GLN A 159 7.93 -12.15 -2.68
C GLN A 159 6.84 -13.09 -2.15
N LEU A 160 5.64 -12.57 -1.90
CA LEU A 160 4.49 -13.36 -1.46
C LEU A 160 4.21 -14.50 -2.44
N TYR A 161 4.17 -14.21 -3.74
CA TYR A 161 3.95 -15.25 -4.74
C TYR A 161 5.05 -16.32 -4.74
N ARG A 162 6.33 -15.93 -4.61
CA ARG A 162 7.45 -16.90 -4.53
C ARG A 162 7.43 -17.73 -3.24
N GLU A 163 7.00 -17.15 -2.13
CA GLU A 163 6.85 -17.88 -0.86
C GLU A 163 5.76 -18.95 -0.95
N LEU A 164 4.69 -18.70 -1.72
CA LEU A 164 3.56 -19.62 -1.84
C LEU A 164 3.71 -20.62 -3.00
N ALA A 165 4.25 -20.19 -4.15
CA ALA A 165 4.36 -20.99 -5.37
C ALA A 165 5.74 -21.63 -5.58
N GLY A 166 6.74 -21.24 -4.77
CA GLY A 166 8.12 -21.66 -4.90
C GLY A 166 9.02 -20.64 -5.63
N VAL A 167 10.33 -20.81 -5.49
CA VAL A 167 11.36 -19.83 -5.87
C VAL A 167 11.43 -19.58 -7.39
N SER A 168 11.03 -20.58 -8.20
CA SER A 168 11.06 -20.52 -9.67
C SER A 168 9.85 -19.81 -10.30
N ALA A 169 8.95 -19.23 -9.49
CA ALA A 169 7.77 -18.56 -9.98
C ALA A 169 8.11 -17.31 -10.82
N GLU A 170 7.68 -17.32 -12.08
CA GLU A 170 7.84 -16.18 -12.99
C GLU A 170 6.86 -15.05 -12.66
N ILE A 171 7.35 -13.81 -12.73
CA ILE A 171 6.59 -12.62 -12.35
C ILE A 171 6.74 -11.56 -13.43
N LYS A 172 5.63 -11.23 -14.08
CA LYS A 172 5.54 -10.13 -15.03
C LYS A 172 4.85 -8.92 -14.40
N ILE A 173 5.40 -7.72 -14.60
CA ILE A 173 4.75 -6.46 -14.21
C ILE A 173 3.96 -5.93 -15.41
N VAL A 174 2.72 -5.51 -15.18
CA VAL A 174 1.82 -4.97 -16.20
C VAL A 174 1.27 -3.63 -15.71
N ASN A 175 1.30 -2.61 -16.57
CA ASN A 175 0.63 -1.34 -16.28
C ASN A 175 -0.85 -1.46 -16.66
N VAL A 176 -1.71 -0.91 -15.82
CA VAL A 176 -3.16 -0.95 -15.99
C VAL A 176 -3.75 0.42 -15.70
N SER A 177 -4.93 0.69 -16.26
CA SER A 177 -5.67 1.92 -16.01
C SER A 177 -7.08 1.56 -15.53
N ILE A 178 -7.35 1.76 -14.24
CA ILE A 178 -8.67 1.51 -13.62
C ILE A 178 -9.33 2.83 -13.20
N ARG A 179 -8.55 3.79 -12.72
CA ARG A 179 -9.03 5.09 -12.26
C ARG A 179 -8.42 6.22 -13.08
N ASP A 180 -9.21 7.22 -13.42
CA ASP A 180 -8.72 8.42 -14.09
C ASP A 180 -7.89 9.29 -13.15
N GLY A 181 -6.86 9.93 -13.71
CA GLY A 181 -5.98 10.82 -12.98
C GLY A 181 -4.63 10.98 -13.65
N LYS A 182 -3.83 11.90 -13.11
CA LYS A 182 -2.48 12.18 -13.61
C LYS A 182 -1.52 11.11 -13.10
N ALA A 183 -0.85 10.39 -14.00
CA ALA A 183 0.12 9.37 -13.63
C ALA A 183 1.25 9.91 -12.73
N VAL A 184 1.62 9.14 -11.70
CA VAL A 184 2.67 9.47 -10.74
C VAL A 184 3.70 8.36 -10.56
#